data_AF-A0A9W7F6V4-F1
#
_entry.id   AF-A0A9W7F6V4-F1
#
_cell.length_a   1.000
_cell.length_b   1.000
_cell.length_c   1.000
_cell.angle_alpha   90.00
_cell.angle_beta   90.00
_cell.angle_gamma   90.00
#
_symmetry.space_group_name_H-M   'P 1'
#
loop_
_entity.id
_entity.type
_entity.pdbx_description
1 polymer ?
#
loop_
_entity_poly.entity_id
_entity_poly.type
_entity_poly.pdbx_seq_one_letter_code
_entity_poly.pdbx_strand_id
1 'polypeptide(L)'
;MNPEGLVPVLIKEDGTVLCESDRIVTFMNPSDDCIFSSYLNTDFLPSTKSAIISSSLLPSIMPTSSSYFSGEEFGNSDIRVLPFIQRIEEEYGIPEECGDLKEWWARNKERESFKQTVVKQWWWWW
;
A
#
# COMPACT_ATOMS: atom_id res chain seq x y z
N MET A 1 -11.80 -1.75 -23.38
CA MET A 1 -11.22 -0.41 -23.13
C MET A 1 -11.76 0.05 -21.78
N ASN A 2 -10.95 0.63 -20.88
CA ASN A 2 -11.44 1.06 -19.57
C ASN A 2 -12.45 2.21 -19.74
N PRO A 3 -13.75 1.99 -19.47
CA PRO A 3 -14.77 3.01 -19.70
C PRO A 3 -14.62 4.23 -18.80
N GLU A 4 -13.87 4.12 -17.71
CA GLU A 4 -13.70 5.17 -16.69
C GLU A 4 -12.38 5.93 -16.82
N GLY A 5 -11.48 5.51 -17.73
CA GLY A 5 -10.16 6.14 -17.89
C GLY A 5 -9.22 5.99 -16.70
N LEU A 6 -9.56 5.12 -15.74
CA LEU A 6 -8.80 4.84 -14.54
C LEU A 6 -7.62 3.87 -14.80
N VAL A 7 -6.67 3.83 -13.88
CA VAL A 7 -5.62 2.81 -13.81
C VAL A 7 -5.40 2.44 -12.34
N PRO A 8 -4.97 1.20 -12.01
CA PRO A 8 -4.68 0.08 -12.91
C PRO A 8 -5.93 -0.62 -13.45
N VAL A 9 -5.75 -1.41 -14.52
CA VAL A 9 -6.79 -2.21 -15.18
C VAL A 9 -6.27 -3.63 -15.41
N LEU A 10 -7.06 -4.63 -15.02
CA LEU A 10 -6.81 -6.03 -15.33
C LEU A 10 -7.84 -6.53 -16.36
N ILE A 11 -7.37 -7.03 -17.50
CA ILE A 11 -8.21 -7.67 -18.51
C ILE A 11 -8.04 -9.19 -18.35
N LYS A 12 -9.14 -9.89 -18.04
CA LYS A 12 -9.16 -11.35 -17.91
C LYS A 12 -9.14 -12.02 -19.28
N GLU A 13 -8.85 -13.32 -19.29
CA GLU A 13 -8.84 -14.13 -20.52
C GLU A 13 -10.19 -14.12 -21.26
N ASP A 14 -11.31 -14.02 -20.53
CA ASP A 14 -12.66 -13.93 -21.09
C ASP A 14 -13.02 -12.52 -21.62
N GLY A 15 -12.09 -11.57 -21.57
CA GLY A 15 -12.28 -10.19 -21.98
C GLY A 15 -12.93 -9.29 -20.92
N THR A 16 -13.28 -9.82 -19.74
CA THR A 16 -13.80 -9.02 -18.63
C THR A 16 -12.75 -8.04 -18.14
N VAL A 17 -13.16 -6.78 -17.95
CA VAL A 17 -12.30 -5.70 -17.44
C VAL A 17 -12.58 -5.49 -15.96
N LEU A 18 -11.52 -5.57 -15.14
CA LEU A 18 -11.51 -5.15 -13.74
C LEU A 18 -10.73 -3.84 -13.61
N CYS A 19 -11.38 -2.83 -13.05
CA CYS A 19 -10.78 -1.56 -12.65
C CYS A 19 -10.70 -1.50 -11.12
N GLU A 20 -9.98 -0.50 -10.59
CA GLU A 20 -9.66 -0.29 -9.18
C GLU A 20 -8.61 -1.28 -8.64
N SER A 21 -7.55 -0.73 -8.04
CA SER A 21 -6.44 -1.52 -7.50
C SER A 21 -6.90 -2.52 -6.43
N ASP A 22 -7.81 -2.12 -5.54
CA ASP A 22 -8.32 -2.98 -4.47
C ASP A 22 -9.04 -4.21 -5.03
N ARG A 23 -9.87 -4.02 -6.07
CA ARG A 23 -10.59 -5.12 -6.72
C ARG A 23 -9.64 -6.06 -7.45
N ILE A 24 -8.60 -5.50 -8.07
CA ILE A 24 -7.57 -6.28 -8.78
C ILE A 24 -6.75 -7.11 -7.79
N VAL A 25 -6.31 -6.53 -6.66
CA VAL A 25 -5.57 -7.25 -5.61
C VAL A 25 -6.41 -8.37 -5.00
N THR A 26 -7.66 -8.08 -4.63
CA THR A 26 -8.57 -9.10 -4.08
C THR A 26 -8.87 -10.21 -5.09
N PHE A 27 -8.96 -9.89 -6.38
CA PHE A 27 -9.12 -10.92 -7.42
C PHE A 27 -7.89 -11.82 -7.54
N MET A 28 -6.68 -11.26 -7.46
CA MET A 28 -5.43 -12.04 -7.54
C MET A 28 -5.17 -12.86 -6.28
N ASN A 29 -5.61 -12.38 -5.12
CA ASN A 29 -5.47 -13.08 -3.85
C ASN A 29 -6.74 -12.86 -2.99
N PRO A 30 -7.74 -13.75 -3.11
CA PRO A 30 -9.04 -13.60 -2.46
C PRO A 30 -9.05 -13.86 -0.96
N SER A 31 -7.90 -14.23 -0.39
CA SER A 31 -7.70 -14.58 1.03
C SER A 31 -7.85 -13.38 1.98
N ASP A 32 -8.38 -12.25 1.50
CA ASP A 32 -8.22 -10.95 2.13
C ASP A 32 -9.33 -10.60 3.11
N ASP A 33 -8.91 -10.01 4.23
CA ASP A 33 -9.77 -9.64 5.34
C ASP A 33 -10.42 -8.28 5.05
N CYS A 34 -11.75 -8.23 4.95
CA CYS A 34 -12.50 -7.02 4.60
C CYS A 34 -12.23 -5.83 5.54
N ILE A 35 -11.76 -6.14 6.75
CA ILE A 35 -11.39 -5.19 7.80
C ILE A 35 -10.23 -4.30 7.36
N PHE A 36 -9.21 -4.84 6.68
CA PHE A 36 -8.05 -4.04 6.28
C PHE A 36 -8.38 -3.04 5.18
N SER A 37 -9.25 -3.42 4.22
CA SER A 37 -9.72 -2.51 3.17
C SER A 37 -10.42 -1.28 3.76
N SER A 38 -11.19 -1.46 4.84
CA SER A 38 -11.82 -0.35 5.54
C SER A 38 -10.75 0.55 6.16
N TYR A 39 -9.87 0.00 6.99
CA TYR A 39 -8.77 0.72 7.64
C TYR A 39 -7.90 1.50 6.63
N LEU A 40 -7.57 0.88 5.50
CA LEU A 40 -6.76 1.52 4.46
C LEU A 40 -7.41 2.82 3.97
N ASN A 41 -8.72 2.78 3.70
CA ASN A 41 -9.45 3.89 3.10
C ASN A 41 -9.90 4.95 4.12
N THR A 42 -10.24 4.55 5.35
CA THR A 42 -10.77 5.46 6.38
C THR A 42 -9.69 6.11 7.22
N ASP A 43 -8.59 5.39 7.48
CA ASP A 43 -7.59 5.80 8.46
C ASP A 43 -6.22 5.98 7.82
N PHE A 44 -5.71 4.97 7.11
CA PHE A 44 -4.34 4.98 6.59
C PHE A 44 -4.14 6.02 5.47
N LEU A 45 -5.00 6.02 4.45
CA LEU A 45 -4.88 6.93 3.31
C LEU A 45 -5.01 8.40 3.74
N PRO A 46 -6.01 8.80 4.55
CA PRO A 46 -6.09 10.16 5.05
C PRO A 46 -4.88 10.54 5.92
N SER A 47 -4.38 9.62 6.76
CA SER A 47 -3.23 9.88 7.62
C SER A 47 -1.93 10.03 6.84
N THR A 48 -1.70 9.20 5.82
CA THR A 48 -0.52 9.32 4.94
C THR A 48 -0.59 10.57 4.08
N LYS A 49 -1.76 10.91 3.52
CA LYS A 49 -1.97 12.20 2.83
C LYS A 49 -1.70 13.40 3.76
N SER A 50 -2.14 13.32 5.01
CA SER A 50 -1.89 14.38 5.99
C SER A 50 -0.42 14.42 6.43
N ALA A 51 0.25 13.27 6.57
CA ALA A 51 1.68 13.20 6.89
C ALA A 51 2.56 13.82 5.78
N ILE A 52 2.20 13.61 4.51
CA ILE A 52 2.80 14.28 3.34
C ILE A 52 2.65 15.81 3.47
N ILE A 53 1.53 16.31 4.00
CA ILE A 53 1.23 17.73 4.11
C ILE A 53 1.83 18.39 5.37
N SER A 54 1.84 17.69 6.52
CA SER A 54 2.15 18.29 7.83
C SER A 54 3.25 17.58 8.63
N SER A 55 3.94 16.58 8.05
CA SER A 55 5.04 15.81 8.68
C SER A 55 4.72 15.16 10.04
N SER A 56 3.44 15.06 10.46
CA SER A 56 3.09 14.82 11.86
C SER A 56 2.23 13.59 12.18
N LEU A 57 2.05 12.60 11.28
CA LEU A 57 1.03 11.54 11.47
C LEU A 57 1.47 10.09 11.19
N LEU A 58 2.76 9.81 11.08
CA LEU A 58 3.25 8.44 10.87
C LEU A 58 3.24 7.49 12.10
N PRO A 59 3.35 7.95 13.38
CA PRO A 59 3.54 7.04 14.51
C PRO A 59 2.37 6.07 14.80
N SER A 60 1.17 6.30 14.26
CA SER A 60 -0.04 5.49 14.51
C SER A 60 -0.36 4.48 13.39
N ILE A 61 0.55 4.26 12.45
CA ILE A 61 0.27 3.52 11.22
C ILE A 61 0.47 2.00 11.35
N MET A 62 1.43 1.52 12.14
CA MET A 62 1.61 0.08 12.34
C MET A 62 0.73 -0.40 13.51
N PRO A 63 -0.02 -1.51 13.36
CA PRO A 63 -0.60 -2.19 14.50
C PRO A 63 0.55 -2.61 15.44
N THR A 64 0.54 -2.08 16.67
CA THR A 64 1.58 -2.32 17.67
C THR A 64 1.50 -3.76 18.16
N SER A 65 2.14 -4.71 17.46
CA SER A 65 2.58 -6.04 17.96
C SER A 65 2.91 -7.08 16.87
N SER A 66 2.53 -6.86 15.60
CA SER A 66 2.69 -7.87 14.54
C SER A 66 3.81 -7.54 13.55
N SER A 67 4.41 -8.58 12.95
CA SER A 67 5.46 -8.43 11.94
C SER A 67 5.00 -7.76 10.63
N TYR A 68 3.69 -7.86 10.34
CA TYR A 68 3.03 -7.35 9.12
C TYR A 68 1.65 -6.78 9.45
N PHE A 69 1.04 -6.05 8.51
CA PHE A 69 -0.22 -5.32 8.73
C PHE A 69 -1.44 -6.21 9.06
N SER A 70 -1.41 -7.49 8.68
CA SER A 70 -2.49 -8.45 8.96
C SER A 70 -2.01 -9.71 9.67
N GLY A 71 -0.87 -9.64 10.38
CA GLY A 71 -0.39 -10.74 11.22
C GLY A 71 1.11 -11.02 11.07
N GLU A 72 1.47 -12.30 11.08
CA GLU A 72 2.88 -12.74 11.09
C GLU A 72 3.46 -13.03 9.70
N GLU A 73 2.65 -12.94 8.65
CA GLU A 73 3.08 -13.19 7.27
C GLU A 73 2.78 -12.00 6.34
N PHE A 74 3.63 -11.84 5.33
CA PHE A 74 3.45 -10.85 4.28
C PHE A 74 2.19 -11.16 3.47
N GLY A 75 1.28 -10.21 3.35
CA GLY A 75 0.00 -10.39 2.68
C GLY A 75 -0.43 -9.20 1.85
N ASN A 76 -1.69 -9.23 1.41
CA ASN A 76 -2.27 -8.17 0.60
C ASN A 76 -2.27 -6.82 1.29
N SER A 77 -2.46 -6.80 2.61
CA SER A 77 -2.40 -5.58 3.41
C SER A 77 -1.05 -4.87 3.27
N ASP A 78 0.05 -5.62 3.29
CA ASP A 78 1.39 -5.09 3.06
C ASP A 78 1.56 -4.63 1.61
N ILE A 79 1.08 -5.42 0.63
CA ILE A 79 1.11 -5.05 -0.81
C ILE A 79 0.41 -3.72 -1.05
N ARG A 80 -0.71 -3.47 -0.38
CA ARG A 80 -1.49 -2.23 -0.49
C ARG A 80 -0.80 -1.05 0.17
N VAL A 81 -0.09 -1.27 1.27
CA VAL A 81 0.60 -0.20 2.02
C VAL A 81 1.93 0.20 1.39
N LEU A 82 2.66 -0.77 0.81
CA LEU A 82 4.03 -0.58 0.30
C LEU A 82 4.23 0.65 -0.60
N PRO A 83 3.38 0.91 -1.61
CA PRO A 83 3.55 2.08 -2.48
C PRO A 83 3.49 3.41 -1.73
N PHE A 84 2.67 3.50 -0.68
CA PHE A 84 2.54 4.72 0.12
C PHE A 84 3.77 4.96 1.00
N ILE A 85 4.27 3.90 1.64
CA ILE A 85 5.46 4.01 2.49
C ILE A 85 6.70 4.30 1.65
N GLN A 86 6.81 3.72 0.45
CA GLN A 86 7.89 4.07 -0.50
C GLN A 86 7.89 5.57 -0.77
N ARG A 87 6.74 6.15 -1.10
CA ARG A 87 6.64 7.59 -1.37
C ARG A 87 7.00 8.43 -0.14
N ILE A 88 6.51 8.04 1.02
CA ILE A 88 6.82 8.74 2.28
C ILE A 88 8.33 8.70 2.56
N GLU A 89 8.98 7.54 2.39
CA GLU A 89 10.43 7.42 2.53
C GLU A 89 11.17 8.32 1.52
N GLU A 90 10.79 8.29 0.25
CA GLU A 90 11.46 9.05 -0.81
C GLU A 90 11.26 10.57 -0.71
N GLU A 91 10.07 11.04 -0.32
CA GLU A 91 9.75 12.48 -0.27
C GLU A 91 10.07 13.14 1.08
N TYR A 92 9.92 12.40 2.18
CA TYR A 92 9.98 12.96 3.54
C TYR A 92 10.92 12.23 4.49
N GLY A 93 11.27 10.98 4.16
CA GLY A 93 11.90 10.06 5.10
C GLY A 93 10.91 9.51 6.13
N ILE A 94 11.19 8.31 6.64
CA ILE A 94 10.43 7.72 7.75
C ILE A 94 11.03 8.24 9.07
N PRO A 95 10.25 8.90 9.96
CA PRO A 95 10.74 9.43 11.23
C PRO A 95 11.34 8.35 12.14
N GLU A 96 12.31 8.72 12.97
CA GLU A 96 13.03 7.79 13.85
C GLU A 96 12.12 7.17 14.93
N GLU A 97 11.11 7.92 15.39
CA GLU A 97 10.11 7.44 16.33
C GLU A 97 9.22 6.31 15.77
N CYS A 98 9.23 6.12 14.45
CA CYS A 98 8.48 5.07 13.76
C CYS A 98 9.32 3.79 13.58
N GLY A 99 9.97 3.31 14.64
CA GLY A 99 10.90 2.17 14.61
C GLY A 99 10.32 0.93 13.94
N ASP A 100 9.12 0.49 14.35
CA ASP A 100 8.44 -0.69 13.80
C ASP A 100 8.17 -0.54 12.29
N LEU A 101 7.77 0.66 11.84
CA LEU A 101 7.54 0.95 10.43
C LEU A 101 8.85 0.94 9.64
N LYS A 102 9.95 1.44 10.22
CA LYS A 102 11.28 1.39 9.59
C LYS A 102 11.76 -0.05 9.43
N GLU A 103 11.57 -0.90 10.43
CA GLU A 103 11.91 -2.32 10.36
C GLU A 103 11.07 -3.06 9.33
N TRP A 104 9.75 -2.82 9.33
CA TRP A 104 8.83 -3.35 8.32
C TRP A 104 9.24 -2.89 6.91
N TRP A 105 9.55 -1.61 6.73
CA TRP A 105 9.96 -1.04 5.45
C TRP A 105 11.28 -1.66 4.97
N ALA A 106 12.29 -1.73 5.84
CA ALA A 106 13.59 -2.32 5.52
C ALA A 106 13.47 -3.77 5.06
N ARG A 107 12.58 -4.55 5.68
CA ARG A 107 12.31 -5.94 5.27
C ARG A 107 11.63 -6.02 3.91
N ASN A 108 10.61 -5.19 3.69
CA ASN A 108 9.77 -5.31 2.51
C ASN A 108 10.39 -4.69 1.24
N LYS A 109 11.20 -3.63 1.37
CA LYS A 109 11.90 -3.04 0.23
C LYS A 109 12.94 -3.97 -0.38
N GLU A 110 13.43 -4.94 0.40
CA GLU A 110 14.38 -5.94 -0.08
C GLU A 110 13.73 -7.09 -0.86
N ARG A 111 12.39 -7.18 -0.89
CA ARG A 111 11.68 -8.25 -1.61
C ARG A 111 11.84 -8.08 -3.12
N GLU A 112 12.18 -9.16 -3.80
CA GLU A 112 12.32 -9.18 -5.27
C GLU A 112 11.04 -8.71 -5.98
N SER A 113 9.88 -9.14 -5.52
CA SER A 113 8.58 -8.73 -6.07
C SER A 113 8.33 -7.23 -5.95
N PHE A 114 8.90 -6.57 -4.94
CA PHE A 114 8.78 -5.12 -4.76
C PHE A 114 9.83 -4.38 -5.60
N LYS A 115 11.09 -4.82 -5.59
CA LYS A 115 12.17 -4.22 -6.40
C LYS A 115 11.84 -4.16 -7.89
N GLN A 116 11.08 -5.13 -8.40
CA GLN A 116 10.66 -5.19 -9.80
C GLN A 116 9.54 -4.19 -10.16
N THR A 117 8.84 -3.61 -9.17
CA THR A 117 7.69 -2.72 -9.38
C THR A 117 7.97 -1.27 -8.98
N VAL A 118 9.12 -0.99 -8.35
CA VAL A 118 9.54 0.36 -7.96
C VAL A 118 9.58 1.27 -9.19
N VAL A 119 8.74 2.30 -9.17
CA VAL A 119 8.77 3.39 -10.14
C VAL A 119 9.17 4.70 -9.45
N LYS A 120 9.97 5.51 -10.13
CA LYS A 120 10.43 6.82 -9.62
C LYS A 120 9.51 7.99 -9.98
N GLN A 121 8.41 7.72 -10.70
CA GLN A 121 7.47 8.74 -11.16
C GLN A 121 6.05 8.39 -10.68
N TRP A 122 5.49 9.28 -9.86
CA TRP A 122 4.24 9.09 -9.11
C TRP A 122 2.98 9.53 -9.88
N TRP A 123 2.94 9.35 -11.20
CA TRP A 123 1.95 9.96 -12.10
C TRP A 123 0.52 9.41 -12.01
N TRP A 124 0.26 8.37 -11.21
CA TRP A 124 -1.05 7.71 -11.12
C TRP A 124 -1.66 7.71 -9.71
N TRP A 125 -1.21 8.57 -8.81
CA TRP A 125 -1.78 8.71 -7.47
C TRP A 125 -2.34 10.13 -7.25
N TRP A 126 -3.66 10.23 -7.02
CA TRP A 126 -4.41 11.45 -6.71
C TRP A 126 -4.85 11.47 -5.23
#